data_AF-A0A7S0BNS9-F1
#
_entry.id   AF-A0A7S0BNS9-F1
#
_cell.length_a   1.000
_cell.length_b   1.000
_cell.length_c   1.000
_cell.angle_alpha   90.00
_cell.angle_beta   90.00
_cell.angle_gamma   90.00
#
_symmetry.space_group_name_H-M   'P 1'
#
loop_
_entity.id
_entity.type
_entity.pdbx_description
1 polymer ?
#
loop_
_entity_poly.entity_id
_entity_poly.type
_entity_poly.pdbx_seq_one_letter_code
_entity_poly.pdbx_strand_id
1 'polypeptide(L)'
;DSKVVHDRFKAVIMLEDGDNVVDLVGQVIQENEDRSEMYEAARLAITVVHRPIVGRREVRLHYLMATDSDGTFQAPPGEPNDQYTGMMRVRTMGLMIQLATAEMLKAWFPEHPRTTFKISDDVYETVLPLTKAEAWEMDGHALWGLVNRTLSLHNPDIINLGVMSFSKWDGEKALAHTALGGNCTALFGGASMFTWPTDINEIEGKFLDTRDIDCSVSFKDGPRQGRWGSASTTIGACLHELGHCLNLPHPGGRLKNLGIMARGFDFLNRVFVLEENGRPLQLGEVEAFFDRGSACRLLYHPFLTQNEPRSCPKMYIEPGTEDIIVTADDGIRQIAFFVNSENCGHKEFVLVDSPPTMVRLANKEALRDEYDIKKSNRKMKISVVDSNGYIFGLFLNDIPLQRS
;
A
#
# COMPACT_ATOMS: atom_id res chain seq x y z
N ASP A 1 -9.78 -17.34 -16.51
CA ASP A 1 -8.79 -18.38 -16.85
C ASP A 1 -7.51 -18.15 -16.06
N SER A 2 -6.88 -19.21 -15.56
CA SER A 2 -5.61 -19.13 -14.82
C SER A 2 -4.65 -20.21 -15.31
N LYS A 3 -3.40 -19.85 -15.56
CA LYS A 3 -2.36 -20.78 -16.02
C LYS A 3 -1.66 -21.46 -14.83
N VAL A 4 -1.38 -22.76 -14.95
CA VAL A 4 -0.55 -23.49 -13.98
C VAL A 4 0.93 -23.33 -14.34
N VAL A 5 1.73 -22.90 -13.38
CA VAL A 5 3.18 -22.67 -13.51
C VAL A 5 3.89 -23.33 -12.33
N HIS A 6 4.67 -24.38 -12.60
CA HIS A 6 5.36 -25.19 -11.58
C HIS A 6 4.41 -25.62 -10.44
N ASP A 7 3.32 -26.31 -10.78
CA ASP A 7 2.31 -26.82 -9.84
C ASP A 7 1.59 -25.75 -9.00
N ARG A 8 1.64 -24.48 -9.43
CA ARG A 8 0.97 -23.36 -8.77
C ARG A 8 0.10 -22.62 -9.77
N PHE A 9 -0.96 -22.00 -9.30
CA PHE A 9 -1.76 -21.06 -10.08
C PHE A 9 -2.15 -19.87 -9.20
N LYS A 10 -2.52 -18.76 -9.84
CA LYS A 10 -3.15 -17.62 -9.20
C LYS A 10 -4.39 -17.25 -9.99
N ALA A 11 -5.43 -16.83 -9.28
CA ALA A 11 -6.66 -16.34 -9.87
C ALA A 11 -7.12 -15.12 -9.07
N VAL A 12 -7.63 -14.12 -9.79
CA VAL A 12 -8.27 -12.95 -9.20
C VAL A 12 -9.76 -13.05 -9.50
N ILE A 13 -10.58 -13.00 -8.45
CA ILE A 13 -12.04 -13.20 -8.56
C ILE A 13 -12.71 -12.11 -7.73
N MET A 14 -13.77 -11.50 -8.28
CA MET A 14 -14.65 -10.63 -7.49
C MET A 14 -15.55 -11.50 -6.63
N LEU A 15 -15.63 -11.16 -5.33
CA LEU A 15 -16.45 -11.87 -4.36
C LEU A 15 -17.68 -11.04 -4.01
N GLU A 16 -18.81 -11.71 -3.84
CA GLU A 16 -20.04 -11.14 -3.28
C GLU A 16 -20.01 -11.21 -1.75
N ASP A 17 -20.75 -10.34 -1.06
CA ASP A 17 -20.95 -10.48 0.38
C ASP A 17 -21.68 -11.79 0.67
N GLY A 18 -21.09 -12.63 1.50
CA GLY A 18 -21.60 -13.97 1.75
C GLY A 18 -20.63 -15.07 1.37
N ASP A 19 -21.21 -16.23 1.10
CA ASP A 19 -20.47 -17.45 0.82
C ASP A 19 -20.33 -17.59 -0.69
N ASN A 20 -19.10 -17.56 -1.19
CA ASN A 20 -18.79 -17.65 -2.61
C ASN A 20 -18.28 -19.06 -2.91
N VAL A 21 -18.98 -19.80 -3.77
CA VAL A 21 -18.51 -21.12 -4.22
C VAL A 21 -17.62 -20.93 -5.45
N VAL A 22 -16.33 -21.23 -5.31
CA VAL A 22 -15.34 -21.19 -6.37
C VAL A 22 -15.09 -22.62 -6.85
N ASP A 23 -15.56 -22.93 -8.04
CA ASP A 23 -15.28 -24.19 -8.72
C ASP A 23 -13.93 -24.10 -9.45
N LEU A 24 -12.96 -24.89 -8.98
CA LEU A 24 -11.71 -25.11 -9.67
C LEU A 24 -11.84 -26.37 -10.54
N VAL A 25 -11.76 -26.19 -11.85
CA VAL A 25 -11.84 -27.28 -12.82
C VAL A 25 -10.48 -27.43 -13.48
N GLY A 26 -9.80 -28.55 -13.21
CA GLY A 26 -8.56 -28.93 -13.86
C GLY A 26 -8.86 -29.68 -15.15
N GLN A 27 -8.33 -29.20 -16.27
CA GLN A 27 -8.48 -29.82 -17.58
C GLN A 27 -7.14 -30.35 -18.08
N VAL A 28 -7.17 -31.53 -18.69
CA VAL A 28 -6.03 -32.10 -19.40
C VAL A 28 -6.30 -31.96 -20.90
N ILE A 29 -5.35 -31.35 -21.60
CA ILE A 29 -5.34 -31.32 -23.06
C ILE A 29 -4.51 -32.52 -23.51
N GLN A 30 -5.15 -33.48 -24.18
CA GLN A 30 -4.44 -34.56 -24.85
C GLN A 30 -4.27 -34.16 -26.32
N GLU A 31 -3.01 -33.97 -26.73
CA GLU A 31 -2.67 -33.78 -28.14
C GLU A 31 -2.62 -35.16 -28.83
N ASN A 32 -3.58 -35.43 -29.71
CA ASN A 32 -3.49 -36.53 -30.68
C ASN A 32 -3.08 -35.95 -32.05
N GLU A 33 -2.45 -36.76 -32.91
CA GLU A 33 -1.82 -36.35 -34.17
C GLU A 33 -2.70 -35.45 -35.08
N ASP A 34 -4.03 -35.52 -34.97
CA ASP A 34 -4.97 -34.71 -35.77
C ASP A 34 -5.97 -33.86 -34.95
N ARG A 35 -6.02 -33.95 -33.61
CA ARG A 35 -6.97 -33.20 -32.75
C ARG A 35 -6.48 -33.03 -31.31
N SER A 36 -6.71 -31.84 -30.74
CA SER A 36 -6.64 -31.60 -29.29
C SER A 36 -8.02 -31.87 -28.68
N GLU A 37 -8.12 -32.87 -27.82
CA GLU A 37 -9.33 -33.11 -27.02
C GLU A 37 -9.08 -32.66 -25.58
N MET A 38 -10.03 -31.89 -25.04
CA MET A 38 -9.94 -31.34 -23.69
C MET A 38 -10.89 -32.11 -22.78
N TYR A 39 -10.35 -32.72 -21.74
CA TYR A 39 -11.12 -33.50 -20.77
C TYR A 39 -11.00 -32.88 -19.37
N GLU A 40 -12.12 -32.82 -18.65
CA GLU A 40 -12.11 -32.50 -17.22
C GLU A 40 -11.40 -33.65 -16.47
N ALA A 41 -10.26 -33.32 -15.87
CA ALA A 41 -9.45 -34.28 -15.12
C ALA A 41 -9.77 -34.27 -13.63
N ALA A 42 -10.17 -33.11 -13.09
CA ALA A 42 -10.53 -32.96 -11.69
C ALA A 42 -11.41 -31.73 -11.47
N ARG A 43 -12.25 -31.78 -10.43
CA ARG A 43 -13.01 -30.63 -9.92
C ARG A 43 -12.87 -30.53 -8.42
N LEU A 44 -12.66 -29.32 -7.94
CA LEU A 44 -12.62 -28.97 -6.52
C LEU A 44 -13.47 -27.72 -6.29
N ALA A 45 -14.53 -27.83 -5.50
CA ALA A 45 -15.28 -26.68 -5.05
C ALA A 45 -14.68 -26.16 -3.73
N ILE A 46 -14.39 -24.87 -3.68
CA ILE A 46 -13.90 -24.19 -2.47
C ILE A 46 -14.93 -23.12 -2.10
N THR A 47 -15.35 -23.08 -0.84
CA THR A 47 -16.17 -21.98 -0.35
C THR A 47 -15.27 -20.88 0.23
N VAL A 48 -15.36 -19.69 -0.35
CA VAL A 48 -14.70 -18.48 0.13
C VAL A 48 -15.74 -17.59 0.81
N VAL A 49 -15.62 -17.47 2.12
CA VAL A 49 -16.49 -16.59 2.92
C VAL A 49 -15.95 -15.18 2.84
N HIS A 50 -16.65 -14.30 2.13
CA HIS A 50 -16.33 -12.88 2.05
C HIS A 50 -17.28 -12.08 2.93
N ARG A 51 -16.73 -11.23 3.79
CA ARG A 51 -17.50 -10.28 4.60
C ARG A 51 -16.80 -8.93 4.46
N PRO A 52 -17.39 -7.96 3.74
CA PRO A 52 -16.83 -6.62 3.63
C PRO A 52 -16.68 -5.97 5.01
N ILE A 53 -15.70 -5.09 5.14
CA ILE A 53 -15.55 -4.29 6.35
C ILE A 53 -16.71 -3.30 6.44
N VAL A 54 -17.42 -3.36 7.56
CA VAL A 54 -18.49 -2.42 7.89
C VAL A 54 -17.95 -1.36 8.83
N GLY A 55 -18.10 -0.10 8.46
CA GLY A 55 -17.69 1.02 9.29
C GLY A 55 -17.58 2.33 8.52
N ARG A 56 -17.25 3.40 9.24
CA ARG A 56 -17.18 4.76 8.70
C ARG A 56 -15.86 5.07 8.01
N ARG A 57 -14.78 4.35 8.34
CA ARG A 57 -13.44 4.66 7.84
C ARG A 57 -13.19 4.01 6.50
N GLU A 58 -12.82 4.81 5.51
CA GLU A 58 -12.62 4.35 4.13
C GLU A 58 -11.53 5.12 3.38
N VAL A 59 -10.87 4.43 2.46
CA VAL A 59 -9.98 5.03 1.47
C VAL A 59 -10.81 5.47 0.27
N ARG A 60 -10.88 6.78 0.01
CA ARG A 60 -11.58 7.35 -1.14
C ARG A 60 -10.66 7.48 -2.32
N LEU A 61 -11.12 7.01 -3.47
CA LEU A 61 -10.38 7.10 -4.73
C LEU A 61 -10.78 8.37 -5.48
N HIS A 62 -9.81 9.12 -5.99
CA HIS A 62 -10.05 10.33 -6.76
C HIS A 62 -9.37 10.30 -8.12
N TYR A 63 -10.13 10.65 -9.16
CA TYR A 63 -9.62 11.02 -10.47
C TYR A 63 -9.50 12.54 -10.52
N LEU A 64 -8.27 13.05 -10.48
CA LEU A 64 -7.99 14.47 -10.32
C LEU A 64 -7.80 15.14 -11.68
N MET A 65 -8.55 16.21 -11.93
CA MET A 65 -8.56 16.97 -13.17
C MET A 65 -8.18 18.43 -12.91
N ALA A 66 -7.55 19.07 -13.89
CA ALA A 66 -7.40 20.52 -13.93
C ALA A 66 -8.68 21.19 -14.46
N THR A 67 -8.85 22.49 -14.25
CA THR A 67 -10.04 23.26 -14.69
C THR A 67 -10.23 23.30 -16.20
N ASP A 68 -9.14 23.20 -16.96
CA ASP A 68 -9.08 23.16 -18.42
C ASP A 68 -8.87 21.73 -18.97
N SER A 69 -9.12 20.72 -18.13
CA SER A 69 -9.09 19.32 -18.53
C SER A 69 -10.40 18.90 -19.20
N ASP A 70 -10.32 18.12 -20.26
CA ASP A 70 -11.44 17.37 -20.86
C ASP A 70 -11.57 15.96 -20.24
N GLY A 71 -10.84 15.70 -19.15
CA GLY A 71 -10.82 14.44 -18.44
C GLY A 71 -9.88 13.38 -19.04
N THR A 72 -9.24 13.65 -20.18
CA THR A 72 -8.24 12.74 -20.75
C THR A 72 -6.96 12.71 -19.92
N PHE A 73 -6.18 11.63 -20.09
CA PHE A 73 -4.82 11.51 -19.57
C PHE A 73 -3.84 11.13 -20.69
N GLN A 74 -2.54 11.25 -20.43
CA GLN A 74 -1.54 10.90 -21.44
C GLN A 74 -1.46 9.39 -21.66
N ALA A 75 -1.49 8.96 -22.92
CA ALA A 75 -1.27 7.57 -23.32
C ALA A 75 -0.59 7.49 -24.70
N PRO A 76 0.09 6.37 -25.01
CA PRO A 76 0.59 6.09 -26.37
C PRO A 76 -0.54 6.07 -27.42
N PRO A 77 -0.23 6.28 -28.71
CA PRO A 77 -1.21 6.16 -29.78
C PRO A 77 -1.93 4.81 -29.77
N GLY A 78 -3.27 4.85 -29.85
CA GLY A 78 -4.13 3.67 -29.85
C GLY A 78 -4.49 3.11 -28.47
N GLU A 79 -3.91 3.63 -27.39
CA GLU A 79 -4.33 3.27 -26.03
C GLU A 79 -5.53 4.13 -25.58
N PRO A 80 -6.59 3.54 -25.01
CA PRO A 80 -7.73 4.30 -24.49
C PRO A 80 -7.30 5.25 -23.38
N ASN A 81 -7.65 6.53 -23.52
CA ASN A 81 -7.19 7.58 -22.61
C ASN A 81 -8.26 8.60 -22.19
N ASP A 82 -9.52 8.30 -22.47
CA ASP A 82 -10.65 9.10 -22.01
C ASP A 82 -10.87 8.99 -20.50
N GLN A 83 -11.70 9.89 -19.97
CA GLN A 83 -12.00 9.97 -18.55
C GLN A 83 -12.59 8.67 -17.98
N TYR A 84 -13.51 8.03 -18.71
CA TYR A 84 -14.16 6.81 -18.24
C TYR A 84 -13.13 5.70 -18.02
N THR A 85 -12.27 5.48 -19.02
CA THR A 85 -11.21 4.46 -18.88
C THR A 85 -10.17 4.87 -17.84
N GLY A 86 -9.94 6.16 -17.60
CA GLY A 86 -9.10 6.65 -16.51
C GLY A 86 -9.66 6.30 -15.12
N MET A 87 -10.95 6.57 -14.90
CA MET A 87 -11.63 6.24 -13.64
C MET A 87 -11.69 4.74 -13.38
N MET A 88 -11.94 3.92 -14.42
CA MET A 88 -11.92 2.46 -14.31
C MET A 88 -10.55 1.94 -13.85
N ARG A 89 -9.46 2.51 -14.38
CA ARG A 89 -8.09 2.15 -13.95
C ARG A 89 -7.81 2.53 -12.51
N VAL A 90 -8.26 3.71 -12.07
CA VAL A 90 -8.15 4.13 -10.67
C VAL A 90 -8.94 3.18 -9.76
N ARG A 91 -10.16 2.78 -10.17
CA ARG A 91 -10.99 1.84 -9.42
C ARG A 91 -10.30 0.48 -9.26
N THR A 92 -9.81 -0.07 -10.37
CA THR A 92 -9.15 -1.38 -10.39
C THR A 92 -7.84 -1.34 -9.62
N MET A 93 -7.04 -0.29 -9.75
CA MET A 93 -5.85 -0.04 -8.92
C MET A 93 -6.20 -0.09 -7.42
N GLY A 94 -7.28 0.58 -7.00
CA GLY A 94 -7.77 0.51 -5.63
C GLY A 94 -8.04 -0.91 -5.16
N LEU A 95 -8.85 -1.67 -5.91
CA LEU A 95 -9.16 -3.07 -5.58
C LEU A 95 -7.90 -3.94 -5.50
N MET A 96 -6.94 -3.74 -6.40
CA MET A 96 -5.67 -4.45 -6.41
C MET A 96 -4.87 -4.18 -5.13
N ILE A 97 -4.70 -2.91 -4.74
CA ILE A 97 -3.92 -2.58 -3.53
C ILE A 97 -4.63 -3.02 -2.25
N GLN A 98 -5.97 -3.06 -2.24
CA GLN A 98 -6.76 -3.63 -1.16
C GLN A 98 -6.52 -5.14 -1.01
N LEU A 99 -6.59 -5.90 -2.11
CA LEU A 99 -6.29 -7.34 -2.14
C LEU A 99 -4.85 -7.62 -1.73
N ALA A 100 -3.89 -6.90 -2.31
CA ALA A 100 -2.48 -7.10 -2.04
C ALA A 100 -2.15 -6.86 -0.56
N THR A 101 -2.77 -5.84 0.06
CA THR A 101 -2.65 -5.61 1.50
C THR A 101 -3.13 -6.81 2.32
N ALA A 102 -4.28 -7.40 1.96
CA ALA A 102 -4.81 -8.56 2.65
C ALA A 102 -3.88 -9.80 2.56
N GLU A 103 -3.36 -10.09 1.37
CA GLU A 103 -2.43 -11.22 1.17
C GLU A 103 -1.10 -11.00 1.92
N MET A 104 -0.56 -9.77 1.89
CA MET A 104 0.68 -9.45 2.60
C MET A 104 0.53 -9.55 4.13
N LEU A 105 -0.63 -9.18 4.68
CA LEU A 105 -0.91 -9.39 6.10
C LEU A 105 -1.11 -10.88 6.43
N LYS A 106 -1.82 -11.62 5.59
CA LYS A 106 -2.03 -13.06 5.75
C LYS A 106 -0.72 -13.84 5.77
N ALA A 107 0.27 -13.44 4.97
CA ALA A 107 1.60 -14.05 4.95
C ALA A 107 2.33 -13.93 6.31
N TRP A 108 2.14 -12.83 7.04
CA TRP A 108 2.72 -12.63 8.38
C TRP A 108 1.91 -13.25 9.50
N PHE A 109 0.60 -13.40 9.29
CA PHE A 109 -0.35 -13.88 10.29
C PHE A 109 -1.24 -15.00 9.69
N PRO A 110 -0.69 -16.21 9.45
CA PRO A 110 -1.41 -17.28 8.77
C PRO A 110 -2.68 -17.74 9.47
N GLU A 111 -2.76 -17.60 10.78
CA GLU A 111 -3.95 -17.97 11.57
C GLU A 111 -4.99 -16.83 11.63
N HIS A 112 -4.61 -15.61 11.25
CA HIS A 112 -5.52 -14.47 11.24
C HIS A 112 -6.33 -14.44 9.93
N PRO A 113 -7.60 -14.00 9.96
CA PRO A 113 -8.35 -13.75 8.73
C PRO A 113 -7.62 -12.76 7.80
N ARG A 114 -7.91 -12.85 6.51
CA ARG A 114 -7.50 -11.82 5.54
C ARG A 114 -8.20 -10.51 5.89
N THR A 115 -7.44 -9.48 6.23
CA THR A 115 -7.96 -8.15 6.58
C THR A 115 -7.26 -7.08 5.77
N THR A 116 -7.97 -6.00 5.48
CA THR A 116 -7.49 -4.88 4.67
C THR A 116 -8.33 -3.65 5.00
N PHE A 117 -8.14 -2.52 4.33
CA PHE A 117 -8.96 -1.33 4.53
C PHE A 117 -10.20 -1.35 3.62
N LYS A 118 -11.25 -0.63 3.99
CA LYS A 118 -12.39 -0.35 3.10
C LYS A 118 -11.97 0.67 2.02
N ILE A 119 -12.37 0.45 0.78
CA ILE A 119 -12.27 1.43 -0.32
C ILE A 119 -13.68 1.94 -0.63
N SER A 120 -13.81 3.21 -1.02
CA SER A 120 -15.07 3.78 -1.54
C SER A 120 -15.64 2.97 -2.70
N ASP A 121 -16.96 2.90 -2.84
CA ASP A 121 -17.56 2.13 -3.94
C ASP A 121 -17.30 2.78 -5.31
N ASP A 122 -17.30 4.11 -5.34
CA ASP A 122 -17.05 4.92 -6.53
C ASP A 122 -15.65 5.56 -6.54
N VAL A 123 -15.26 6.03 -7.73
CA VAL A 123 -14.14 6.95 -7.94
C VAL A 123 -14.70 8.35 -8.07
N TYR A 124 -14.23 9.28 -7.23
CA TYR A 124 -14.68 10.66 -7.25
C TYR A 124 -13.94 11.45 -8.34
N GLU A 125 -14.70 12.05 -9.24
CA GLU A 125 -14.20 13.10 -10.13
C GLU A 125 -13.92 14.35 -9.31
N THR A 126 -12.69 14.86 -9.33
CA THR A 126 -12.35 16.08 -8.60
C THR A 126 -11.59 17.04 -9.47
N VAL A 127 -12.18 18.21 -9.70
CA VAL A 127 -11.55 19.32 -10.41
C VAL A 127 -10.79 20.17 -9.40
N LEU A 128 -9.48 20.26 -9.58
CA LEU A 128 -8.60 21.11 -8.78
C LEU A 128 -8.66 22.55 -9.29
N PRO A 129 -8.49 23.56 -8.42
CA PRO A 129 -8.56 24.97 -8.78
C PRO A 129 -7.26 25.45 -9.44
N LEU A 130 -6.86 24.80 -10.54
CA LEU A 130 -5.65 25.07 -11.31
C LEU A 130 -5.84 24.61 -12.76
N THR A 131 -5.15 25.25 -13.69
CA THR A 131 -5.01 24.83 -15.10
C THR A 131 -3.86 23.84 -15.26
N LYS A 132 -3.85 23.06 -16.35
CA LYS A 132 -2.75 22.14 -16.68
C LYS A 132 -1.40 22.86 -16.74
N ALA A 133 -1.37 24.05 -17.34
CA ALA A 133 -0.15 24.85 -17.45
C ALA A 133 0.38 25.25 -16.06
N GLU A 134 -0.48 25.68 -15.14
CA GLU A 134 -0.08 25.95 -13.76
C GLU A 134 0.42 24.67 -13.06
N ALA A 135 -0.26 23.54 -13.25
CA ALA A 135 0.14 22.26 -12.68
C ALA A 135 1.55 21.84 -13.09
N TRP A 136 1.90 22.04 -14.37
CA TRP A 136 3.16 21.61 -14.96
C TRP A 136 4.37 22.43 -14.49
N GLU A 137 4.14 23.63 -13.96
CA GLU A 137 5.18 24.49 -13.38
C GLU A 137 5.36 24.28 -11.86
N MET A 138 4.40 23.61 -11.21
CA MET A 138 4.46 23.35 -9.77
C MET A 138 5.39 22.19 -9.43
N ASP A 139 6.16 22.33 -8.34
CA ASP A 139 6.86 21.19 -7.75
C ASP A 139 5.87 20.21 -7.07
N GLY A 140 6.33 18.97 -6.84
CA GLY A 140 5.51 17.91 -6.27
C GLY A 140 4.92 18.23 -4.90
N HIS A 141 5.67 18.91 -4.02
CA HIS A 141 5.18 19.27 -2.69
C HIS A 141 4.13 20.38 -2.75
N ALA A 142 4.28 21.35 -3.65
CA ALA A 142 3.29 22.37 -3.90
C ALA A 142 1.98 21.75 -4.44
N LEU A 143 2.08 20.81 -5.39
CA LEU A 143 0.93 20.05 -5.92
C LEU A 143 0.25 19.24 -4.83
N TRP A 144 1.00 18.45 -4.07
CA TRP A 144 0.46 17.68 -2.95
C TRP A 144 -0.20 18.57 -1.91
N GLY A 145 0.41 19.71 -1.57
CA GLY A 145 -0.17 20.67 -0.64
C GLY A 145 -1.51 21.24 -1.11
N LEU A 146 -1.65 21.52 -2.41
CA LEU A 146 -2.90 21.97 -3.01
C LEU A 146 -3.96 20.88 -3.01
N VAL A 147 -3.62 19.66 -3.45
CA VAL A 147 -4.54 18.51 -3.42
C VAL A 147 -4.99 18.21 -1.99
N ASN A 148 -4.05 18.14 -1.05
CA ASN A 148 -4.35 17.89 0.36
C ASN A 148 -5.31 18.94 0.91
N ARG A 149 -5.12 20.24 0.63
CA ARG A 149 -6.08 21.28 1.06
C ARG A 149 -7.45 21.16 0.37
N THR A 150 -7.48 20.72 -0.88
CA THR A 150 -8.72 20.59 -1.65
C THR A 150 -9.56 19.40 -1.18
N LEU A 151 -8.92 18.27 -0.91
CA LEU A 151 -9.59 17.03 -0.50
C LEU A 151 -9.80 16.94 1.02
N SER A 152 -8.93 17.56 1.83
CA SER A 152 -9.00 17.44 3.29
C SER A 152 -10.02 18.39 3.90
N LEU A 153 -11.28 17.98 3.94
CA LEU A 153 -12.27 18.53 4.87
C LEU A 153 -12.09 17.92 6.27
N HIS A 154 -10.86 17.89 6.81
CA HIS A 154 -10.50 17.37 8.15
C HIS A 154 -11.41 16.24 8.67
N ASN A 155 -11.65 15.22 7.85
CA ASN A 155 -12.44 14.07 8.24
C ASN A 155 -11.49 12.94 8.64
N PRO A 156 -11.39 12.60 9.94
CA PRO A 156 -10.47 11.57 10.42
C PRO A 156 -10.84 10.16 9.95
N ASP A 157 -12.00 9.98 9.32
CA ASP A 157 -12.47 8.71 8.79
C ASP A 157 -12.16 8.53 7.30
N ILE A 158 -11.55 9.51 6.65
CA ILE A 158 -11.26 9.44 5.22
C ILE A 158 -9.76 9.54 4.99
N ILE A 159 -9.22 8.61 4.21
CA ILE A 159 -7.94 8.79 3.52
C ILE A 159 -8.25 8.95 2.04
N ASN A 160 -7.75 9.99 1.40
CA ASN A 160 -7.92 10.22 -0.03
C ASN A 160 -6.72 9.68 -0.80
N LEU A 161 -6.96 8.90 -1.85
CA LEU A 161 -5.96 8.44 -2.81
C LEU A 161 -6.30 9.04 -4.18
N GLY A 162 -5.55 10.06 -4.59
CA GLY A 162 -5.79 10.79 -5.82
C GLY A 162 -4.77 10.48 -6.91
N VAL A 163 -5.26 10.33 -8.15
CA VAL A 163 -4.43 10.16 -9.34
C VAL A 163 -4.68 11.32 -10.29
N MET A 164 -3.61 12.03 -10.67
CA MET A 164 -3.69 13.20 -11.55
C MET A 164 -3.77 12.79 -13.02
N SER A 165 -4.88 13.12 -13.69
CA SER A 165 -5.05 12.86 -15.13
C SER A 165 -4.15 13.75 -15.99
N PHE A 166 -3.76 14.90 -15.46
CA PHE A 166 -3.00 15.93 -16.17
C PHE A 166 -1.48 15.79 -16.04
N SER A 167 -0.97 14.71 -15.44
CA SER A 167 0.47 14.41 -15.51
C SER A 167 0.89 14.13 -16.95
N LYS A 168 2.05 14.64 -17.37
CA LYS A 168 2.50 14.57 -18.77
C LYS A 168 4.00 14.36 -18.88
N TRP A 169 4.41 13.40 -19.68
CA TRP A 169 5.76 13.30 -20.25
C TRP A 169 5.95 14.29 -21.39
N ASP A 170 6.95 15.14 -21.30
CA ASP A 170 7.29 16.11 -22.36
C ASP A 170 8.43 15.65 -23.29
N GLY A 171 8.97 14.44 -23.08
CA GLY A 171 10.15 13.92 -23.77
C GLY A 171 11.43 13.95 -22.94
N GLU A 172 11.45 14.73 -21.85
CA GLU A 172 12.60 14.89 -20.96
C GLU A 172 12.26 14.60 -19.50
N LYS A 173 11.10 15.10 -19.03
CA LYS A 173 10.62 14.95 -17.66
C LYS A 173 9.12 14.69 -17.60
N ALA A 174 8.70 14.09 -16.49
CA ALA A 174 7.28 13.97 -16.16
C ALA A 174 6.80 15.23 -15.42
N LEU A 175 6.03 16.06 -16.12
CA LEU A 175 5.35 17.25 -15.61
C LEU A 175 4.13 16.87 -14.77
N ALA A 176 3.87 17.64 -13.72
CA ALA A 176 2.81 17.37 -12.73
C ALA A 176 2.73 15.90 -12.29
N HIS A 177 3.90 15.27 -12.11
CA HIS A 177 4.01 13.89 -11.66
C HIS A 177 4.76 13.86 -10.34
N THR A 178 4.14 13.28 -9.32
CA THR A 178 4.73 13.08 -8.00
C THR A 178 4.08 11.88 -7.33
N ALA A 179 4.81 11.24 -6.42
CA ALA A 179 4.31 10.22 -5.52
C ALA A 179 4.56 10.76 -4.10
N LEU A 180 3.48 11.18 -3.43
CA LEU A 180 3.56 11.78 -2.10
C LEU A 180 2.36 11.37 -1.25
N GLY A 181 2.64 10.88 -0.06
CA GLY A 181 1.66 10.42 0.92
C GLY A 181 1.96 10.97 2.31
N GLY A 182 0.90 11.31 3.02
CA GLY A 182 0.97 11.80 4.39
C GLY A 182 -0.36 12.38 4.84
N ASN A 183 -0.51 12.63 6.14
CA ASN A 183 -1.79 13.00 6.74
C ASN A 183 -2.89 12.03 6.28
N CYS A 184 -3.88 12.53 5.52
CA CYS A 184 -4.98 11.76 4.98
C CYS A 184 -5.06 11.88 3.44
N THR A 185 -3.93 12.14 2.77
CA THR A 185 -3.86 12.30 1.31
C THR A 185 -2.63 11.60 0.73
N ALA A 186 -2.87 10.60 -0.12
CA ALA A 186 -1.92 9.99 -1.02
C ALA A 186 -2.17 10.53 -2.44
N LEU A 187 -1.12 10.97 -3.11
CA LEU A 187 -1.16 11.56 -4.44
C LEU A 187 -0.19 10.83 -5.36
N PHE A 188 -0.67 10.49 -6.55
CA PHE A 188 0.14 9.92 -7.61
C PHE A 188 -0.10 10.61 -8.96
N GLY A 189 0.93 10.67 -9.81
CA GLY A 189 0.80 11.21 -11.16
C GLY A 189 0.38 10.16 -12.20
N GLY A 190 -0.61 10.45 -13.04
CA GLY A 190 -1.22 9.50 -13.98
C GLY A 190 -0.50 9.29 -15.32
N ALA A 191 0.73 9.78 -15.50
CA ALA A 191 1.43 9.76 -16.80
C ALA A 191 1.71 8.34 -17.34
N SER A 192 1.69 7.33 -16.48
CA SER A 192 1.90 5.91 -16.83
C SER A 192 0.63 5.07 -16.69
N MET A 193 -0.53 5.70 -16.47
CA MET A 193 -1.78 5.01 -16.17
C MET A 193 -2.26 4.13 -17.34
N PHE A 194 -1.82 4.39 -18.59
CA PHE A 194 -2.12 3.52 -19.74
C PHE A 194 -1.65 2.06 -19.54
N THR A 195 -0.69 1.83 -18.65
CA THR A 195 -0.21 0.49 -18.28
C THR A 195 -1.11 -0.22 -17.26
N TRP A 196 -2.07 0.48 -16.64
CA TRP A 196 -2.94 -0.09 -15.62
C TRP A 196 -4.12 -0.85 -16.25
N PRO A 197 -4.60 -1.92 -15.58
CA PRO A 197 -5.81 -2.62 -15.99
C PRO A 197 -7.05 -1.76 -15.75
N THR A 198 -8.00 -1.80 -16.68
CA THR A 198 -9.30 -1.13 -16.54
C THR A 198 -10.28 -1.94 -15.68
N ASP A 199 -10.15 -3.26 -15.68
CA ASP A 199 -10.93 -4.18 -14.85
C ASP A 199 -10.10 -5.40 -14.41
N ILE A 200 -10.68 -6.28 -13.57
CA ILE A 200 -9.96 -7.41 -12.99
C ILE A 200 -9.49 -8.45 -14.02
N ASN A 201 -10.12 -8.56 -15.18
CA ASN A 201 -9.75 -9.50 -16.23
C ASN A 201 -8.49 -9.06 -16.97
N GLU A 202 -8.20 -7.75 -16.98
CA GLU A 202 -6.98 -7.22 -17.58
C GLU A 202 -5.75 -7.33 -16.68
N ILE A 203 -5.90 -7.67 -15.39
CA ILE A 203 -4.79 -7.67 -14.41
C ILE A 203 -3.64 -8.56 -14.87
N GLU A 204 -3.93 -9.82 -15.22
CA GLU A 204 -2.90 -10.75 -15.68
C GLU A 204 -2.25 -10.25 -16.97
N GLY A 205 -3.06 -9.85 -17.96
CA GLY A 205 -2.58 -9.34 -19.24
C GLY A 205 -1.64 -8.14 -19.10
N LYS A 206 -1.97 -7.18 -18.22
CA LYS A 206 -1.13 -6.00 -17.97
C LYS A 206 0.16 -6.35 -17.23
N PHE A 207 0.13 -7.29 -16.29
CA PHE A 207 1.34 -7.76 -15.60
C PHE A 207 2.20 -8.74 -16.40
N LEU A 208 1.71 -9.24 -17.53
CA LEU A 208 2.48 -10.04 -18.47
C LEU A 208 2.84 -9.28 -19.76
N ASP A 209 2.47 -8.01 -19.88
CA ASP A 209 2.73 -7.18 -21.07
C ASP A 209 4.21 -6.79 -21.19
N THR A 210 4.96 -7.58 -21.95
CA THR A 210 6.39 -7.39 -22.21
C THR A 210 6.70 -6.36 -23.28
N ARG A 211 5.71 -5.67 -23.85
CA ARG A 211 5.98 -4.59 -24.83
C ARG A 211 6.77 -3.47 -24.14
N ASP A 212 7.73 -2.91 -24.86
CA ASP A 212 8.48 -1.75 -24.40
C ASP A 212 7.61 -0.48 -24.38
N ILE A 213 8.05 0.50 -23.59
CA ILE A 213 7.51 1.86 -23.60
C ILE A 213 8.43 2.72 -24.45
N ASP A 214 7.88 3.31 -25.51
CA ASP A 214 8.60 4.31 -26.30
C ASP A 214 8.75 5.61 -25.50
N CYS A 215 9.91 5.76 -24.87
CA CYS A 215 10.25 6.91 -24.05
C CYS A 215 10.33 8.24 -24.84
N SER A 216 10.27 8.21 -26.17
CA SER A 216 10.18 9.46 -26.95
C SER A 216 8.80 10.12 -26.83
N VAL A 217 7.76 9.35 -26.50
CA VAL A 217 6.36 9.84 -26.46
C VAL A 217 5.61 9.47 -25.19
N SER A 218 6.16 8.62 -24.32
CA SER A 218 5.46 8.13 -23.12
C SER A 218 6.38 7.97 -21.92
N PHE A 219 5.82 8.17 -20.73
CA PHE A 219 6.58 8.03 -19.50
C PHE A 219 6.83 6.55 -19.18
N LYS A 220 8.09 6.16 -18.99
CA LYS A 220 8.44 4.89 -18.35
C LYS A 220 8.74 5.16 -16.88
N ASP A 221 7.71 5.05 -16.06
CA ASP A 221 7.86 5.21 -14.62
C ASP A 221 8.34 3.90 -13.99
N GLY A 222 9.46 3.98 -13.26
CA GLY A 222 10.07 2.87 -12.57
C GLY A 222 11.33 2.28 -13.22
N PRO A 223 12.11 1.50 -12.44
CA PRO A 223 13.38 0.93 -12.90
C PRO A 223 13.18 -0.36 -13.73
N ARG A 224 11.98 -0.92 -13.73
CA ARG A 224 11.68 -2.21 -14.39
C ARG A 224 11.37 -1.99 -15.86
N GLN A 225 11.73 -2.97 -16.69
CA GLN A 225 11.53 -2.90 -18.14
C GLN A 225 10.13 -3.37 -18.53
N GLY A 226 9.68 -2.93 -19.70
CA GLY A 226 8.37 -3.27 -20.24
C GLY A 226 7.19 -2.58 -19.53
N ARG A 227 6.03 -2.65 -20.16
CA ARG A 227 4.77 -2.10 -19.61
C ARG A 227 4.36 -2.78 -18.30
N TRP A 228 4.57 -4.09 -18.18
CA TRP A 228 4.33 -4.82 -16.94
C TRP A 228 5.11 -4.24 -15.74
N GLY A 229 6.37 -3.83 -15.98
CA GLY A 229 7.25 -3.28 -14.97
C GLY A 229 6.78 -1.92 -14.49
N SER A 230 6.34 -1.08 -15.42
CA SER A 230 5.77 0.23 -15.08
C SER A 230 4.42 0.12 -14.38
N ALA A 231 3.54 -0.80 -14.80
CA ALA A 231 2.28 -1.08 -14.11
C ALA A 231 2.53 -1.52 -12.65
N SER A 232 3.44 -2.48 -12.44
CA SER A 232 3.81 -2.95 -11.09
C SER A 232 4.32 -1.82 -10.22
N THR A 233 5.27 -1.05 -10.76
CA THR A 233 5.94 0.03 -10.01
C THR A 233 4.97 1.12 -9.60
N THR A 234 4.11 1.55 -10.51
CA THR A 234 3.22 2.72 -10.32
C THR A 234 2.00 2.40 -9.44
N ILE A 235 1.39 1.22 -9.61
CA ILE A 235 0.35 0.71 -8.70
C ILE A 235 0.95 0.46 -7.31
N GLY A 236 2.15 -0.10 -7.25
CA GLY A 236 2.90 -0.30 -6.02
C GLY A 236 3.21 1.02 -5.30
N ALA A 237 3.63 2.04 -6.03
CA ALA A 237 3.89 3.37 -5.48
C ALA A 237 2.61 4.00 -4.91
N CYS A 238 1.45 3.82 -5.54
CA CYS A 238 0.17 4.23 -4.94
C CYS A 238 -0.06 3.57 -3.57
N LEU A 239 0.25 2.29 -3.42
CA LEU A 239 0.17 1.59 -2.13
C LEU A 239 1.21 2.09 -1.12
N HIS A 240 2.43 2.46 -1.56
CA HIS A 240 3.44 3.08 -0.71
C HIS A 240 2.94 4.41 -0.11
N GLU A 241 2.42 5.30 -0.95
CA GLU A 241 1.92 6.60 -0.49
C GLU A 241 0.67 6.45 0.39
N LEU A 242 -0.19 5.47 0.09
CA LEU A 242 -1.29 5.10 0.98
C LEU A 242 -0.77 4.57 2.32
N GLY A 243 0.33 3.82 2.31
CA GLY A 243 1.00 3.34 3.52
C GLY A 243 1.41 4.50 4.44
N HIS A 244 1.92 5.60 3.90
CA HIS A 244 2.21 6.80 4.69
C HIS A 244 0.96 7.39 5.36
N CYS A 245 -0.18 7.37 4.67
CA CYS A 245 -1.47 7.79 5.23
C CYS A 245 -1.98 6.83 6.33
N LEU A 246 -1.58 5.55 6.26
CA LEU A 246 -1.83 4.52 7.29
C LEU A 246 -0.75 4.52 8.39
N ASN A 247 -0.03 5.62 8.55
CA ASN A 247 1.04 5.82 9.53
C ASN A 247 2.19 4.80 9.44
N LEU A 248 2.47 4.30 8.25
CA LEU A 248 3.61 3.42 7.99
C LEU A 248 4.85 4.27 7.62
N PRO A 249 5.95 4.15 8.37
CA PRO A 249 7.20 4.83 8.05
C PRO A 249 8.00 4.03 7.00
N HIS A 250 9.02 4.67 6.42
CA HIS A 250 10.05 3.91 5.71
C HIS A 250 10.79 2.96 6.67
N PRO A 251 11.20 1.76 6.22
CA PRO A 251 12.04 0.88 7.01
C PRO A 251 13.47 1.43 7.08
N GLY A 252 14.14 1.19 8.21
CA GLY A 252 15.56 1.48 8.40
C GLY A 252 16.41 0.22 8.42
N GLY A 253 17.71 0.40 8.66
CA GLY A 253 18.65 -0.72 8.86
C GLY A 253 18.67 -1.71 7.68
N ARG A 254 18.53 -3.01 7.97
CA ARG A 254 18.62 -4.09 6.97
C ARG A 254 17.45 -4.11 5.96
N LEU A 255 16.35 -3.41 6.27
CA LEU A 255 15.14 -3.41 5.45
C LEU A 255 14.99 -2.15 4.58
N LYS A 256 15.95 -1.22 4.63
CA LYS A 256 15.86 0.11 4.00
C LYS A 256 15.47 0.13 2.52
N ASN A 257 15.74 -0.95 1.78
CA ASN A 257 15.43 -1.07 0.36
C ASN A 257 14.43 -2.21 0.06
N LEU A 258 13.72 -2.73 1.06
CA LEU A 258 12.86 -3.90 0.95
C LEU A 258 11.44 -3.60 1.44
N GLY A 259 10.46 -4.32 0.89
CA GLY A 259 9.05 -4.17 1.24
C GLY A 259 8.38 -2.93 0.65
N ILE A 260 7.06 -2.86 0.77
CA ILE A 260 6.20 -1.82 0.18
C ILE A 260 6.63 -0.43 0.63
N MET A 261 7.01 -0.24 1.88
CA MET A 261 7.46 1.05 2.41
C MET A 261 8.90 1.42 2.00
N ALA A 262 9.50 0.68 1.08
CA ALA A 262 10.75 1.02 0.38
C ALA A 262 10.64 0.59 -1.09
N ARG A 263 11.61 -0.15 -1.67
CA ARG A 263 11.57 -0.55 -3.09
C ARG A 263 10.81 -1.85 -3.39
N GLY A 264 10.26 -2.51 -2.37
CA GLY A 264 9.49 -3.75 -2.57
C GLY A 264 8.19 -3.55 -3.35
N PHE A 265 7.67 -2.32 -3.43
CA PHE A 265 6.49 -2.01 -4.26
C PHE A 265 6.74 -2.23 -5.76
N ASP A 266 7.99 -2.21 -6.21
CA ASP A 266 8.37 -2.54 -7.59
C ASP A 266 7.89 -3.95 -7.99
N PHE A 267 7.75 -4.85 -7.02
CA PHE A 267 7.39 -6.26 -7.17
C PHE A 267 5.91 -6.58 -6.93
N LEU A 268 5.04 -5.56 -6.92
CA LEU A 268 3.60 -5.76 -6.67
C LEU A 268 2.96 -6.77 -7.63
N ASN A 269 3.39 -6.82 -8.90
CA ASN A 269 2.91 -7.80 -9.88
C ASN A 269 2.95 -9.24 -9.37
N ARG A 270 3.95 -9.58 -8.55
CA ARG A 270 4.16 -10.95 -8.06
C ARG A 270 3.07 -11.39 -7.10
N VAL A 271 2.26 -10.50 -6.54
CA VAL A 271 1.04 -10.86 -5.82
C VAL A 271 0.02 -11.52 -6.75
N PHE A 272 -0.05 -11.10 -8.01
CA PHE A 272 -1.11 -11.45 -8.96
C PHE A 272 -0.70 -12.49 -10.00
N VAL A 273 0.56 -12.48 -10.44
CA VAL A 273 1.06 -13.38 -11.50
C VAL A 273 2.18 -14.27 -11.00
N LEU A 274 2.39 -15.41 -11.69
CA LEU A 274 3.45 -16.38 -11.44
C LEU A 274 4.56 -16.34 -12.50
N GLU A 275 4.46 -15.41 -13.46
CA GLU A 275 5.43 -15.19 -14.52
C GLU A 275 5.80 -13.71 -14.56
N GLU A 276 7.01 -13.43 -15.02
CA GLU A 276 7.53 -12.07 -15.14
C GLU A 276 8.48 -12.03 -16.33
N ASN A 277 8.28 -11.09 -17.25
CA ASN A 277 9.13 -10.95 -18.44
C ASN A 277 9.31 -12.27 -19.23
N GLY A 278 8.22 -13.02 -19.40
CA GLY A 278 8.22 -14.29 -20.14
C GLY A 278 8.89 -15.47 -19.43
N ARG A 279 9.28 -15.33 -18.15
CA ARG A 279 9.82 -16.44 -17.35
C ARG A 279 8.95 -16.75 -16.12
N PRO A 280 8.85 -18.01 -15.70
CA PRO A 280 8.29 -18.38 -14.40
C PRO A 280 9.04 -17.74 -13.22
N LEU A 281 8.28 -17.33 -12.20
CA LEU A 281 8.80 -16.93 -10.90
C LEU A 281 9.27 -18.15 -10.11
N GLN A 282 10.47 -18.06 -9.53
CA GLN A 282 11.04 -19.11 -8.70
C GLN A 282 10.68 -18.92 -7.22
N LEU A 283 10.66 -20.02 -6.46
CA LEU A 283 10.47 -19.94 -5.01
C LEU A 283 11.64 -19.18 -4.37
N GLY A 284 11.34 -18.25 -3.46
CA GLY A 284 12.34 -17.46 -2.75
C GLY A 284 12.81 -16.22 -3.50
N GLU A 285 12.25 -15.92 -4.68
CA GLU A 285 12.41 -14.58 -5.27
C GLU A 285 11.76 -13.50 -4.39
N VAL A 286 12.23 -12.27 -4.53
CA VAL A 286 11.73 -11.13 -3.74
C VAL A 286 10.25 -10.89 -4.03
N GLU A 287 9.40 -11.09 -3.03
CA GLU A 287 7.96 -10.78 -3.11
C GLU A 287 7.68 -9.35 -2.66
N ALA A 288 6.50 -8.84 -3.01
CA ALA A 288 5.96 -7.64 -2.35
C ALA A 288 5.50 -8.00 -0.93
N PHE A 289 5.93 -7.24 0.08
CA PHE A 289 5.52 -7.43 1.47
C PHE A 289 5.52 -6.11 2.24
N PHE A 290 4.63 -5.96 3.22
CA PHE A 290 4.85 -5.01 4.31
C PHE A 290 5.87 -5.59 5.28
N ASP A 291 6.88 -4.84 5.71
CA ASP A 291 7.79 -5.33 6.74
C ASP A 291 7.03 -5.68 8.03
N ARG A 292 7.60 -6.54 8.87
CA ARG A 292 6.93 -7.03 10.08
C ARG A 292 6.44 -5.90 11.00
N GLY A 293 7.20 -4.80 11.10
CA GLY A 293 6.80 -3.63 11.88
C GLY A 293 5.57 -2.95 11.28
N SER A 294 5.57 -2.71 9.97
CA SER A 294 4.41 -2.18 9.25
C SER A 294 3.19 -3.10 9.35
N ALA A 295 3.37 -4.42 9.19
CA ALA A 295 2.29 -5.40 9.27
C ALA A 295 1.63 -5.42 10.67
N CYS A 296 2.43 -5.37 11.74
CA CYS A 296 1.91 -5.28 13.11
C CYS A 296 1.12 -4.00 13.34
N ARG A 297 1.55 -2.86 12.76
CA ARG A 297 0.84 -1.59 12.87
C ARG A 297 -0.49 -1.63 12.11
N LEU A 298 -0.48 -2.12 10.88
CA LEU A 298 -1.68 -2.26 10.04
C LEU A 298 -2.74 -3.13 10.72
N LEU A 299 -2.34 -4.25 11.31
CA LEU A 299 -3.24 -5.21 11.96
C LEU A 299 -4.19 -4.56 12.99
N TYR A 300 -3.76 -3.48 13.64
CA TYR A 300 -4.55 -2.75 14.64
C TYR A 300 -4.98 -1.35 14.17
N HIS A 301 -4.65 -0.95 12.95
CA HIS A 301 -4.95 0.39 12.46
C HIS A 301 -6.47 0.61 12.32
N PRO A 302 -7.03 1.77 12.73
CA PRO A 302 -8.49 2.00 12.70
C PRO A 302 -9.15 1.84 11.32
N PHE A 303 -8.43 2.07 10.22
CA PHE A 303 -8.97 1.84 8.86
C PHE A 303 -9.16 0.35 8.51
N LEU A 304 -8.50 -0.56 9.24
CA LEU A 304 -8.64 -2.00 9.08
C LEU A 304 -9.57 -2.59 10.15
N THR A 305 -9.48 -2.11 11.39
CA THR A 305 -10.25 -2.64 12.52
C THR A 305 -11.62 -1.97 12.71
N GLN A 306 -11.79 -0.75 12.20
CA GLN A 306 -12.93 0.15 12.47
C GLN A 306 -13.10 0.48 13.96
N ASN A 307 -12.13 0.16 14.81
CA ASN A 307 -12.13 0.51 16.21
C ASN A 307 -12.03 2.02 16.40
N GLU A 308 -12.70 2.52 17.44
CA GLU A 308 -12.55 3.90 17.90
C GLU A 308 -11.41 3.97 18.93
N PRO A 309 -10.34 4.74 18.66
CA PRO A 309 -9.31 4.99 19.67
C PRO A 309 -9.93 5.64 20.91
N ARG A 310 -9.74 5.03 22.09
CA ARG A 310 -10.41 5.46 23.33
C ARG A 310 -9.50 6.27 24.24
N SER A 311 -8.37 5.70 24.59
CA SER A 311 -7.41 6.25 25.54
C SER A 311 -6.08 6.49 24.84
N CYS A 312 -5.45 7.65 25.07
CA CYS A 312 -4.12 7.90 24.55
C CYS A 312 -3.09 7.15 25.40
N PRO A 313 -2.20 6.32 24.80
CA PRO A 313 -1.05 5.78 25.50
C PRO A 313 -0.20 6.89 26.12
N LYS A 314 0.49 6.57 27.20
CA LYS A 314 1.37 7.52 27.92
C LYS A 314 2.80 6.99 27.94
N MET A 315 3.74 7.92 27.96
CA MET A 315 5.17 7.63 28.06
C MET A 315 5.84 8.61 29.01
N TYR A 316 6.63 8.11 29.95
CA TYR A 316 7.35 8.92 30.93
C TYR A 316 8.61 8.20 31.42
N ILE A 317 9.52 8.95 32.05
CA ILE A 317 10.72 8.41 32.69
C ILE A 317 10.41 8.13 34.16
N GLU A 318 10.69 6.92 34.61
CA GLU A 318 10.54 6.56 36.02
C GLU A 318 11.69 7.17 36.87
N PRO A 319 11.38 7.86 37.99
CA PRO A 319 12.39 8.37 38.90
C PRO A 319 13.24 7.24 39.51
N GLY A 320 14.55 7.45 39.59
CA GLY A 320 15.50 6.52 40.22
C GLY A 320 16.12 5.51 39.25
N THR A 321 15.32 4.82 38.43
CA THR A 321 15.83 3.89 37.41
C THR A 321 16.21 4.59 36.10
N GLU A 322 15.56 5.73 35.81
CA GLU A 322 15.61 6.44 34.52
C GLU A 322 15.09 5.62 33.32
N ASP A 323 14.43 4.50 33.59
CA ASP A 323 13.79 3.70 32.57
C ASP A 323 12.60 4.44 31.96
N ILE A 324 12.32 4.13 30.70
CA ILE A 324 11.16 4.68 30.00
C ILE A 324 9.98 3.72 30.20
N ILE A 325 8.91 4.23 30.78
CA ILE A 325 7.67 3.48 31.00
C ILE A 325 6.68 3.88 29.91
N VAL A 326 6.13 2.87 29.25
CA VAL A 326 5.03 2.99 28.29
C VAL A 326 3.79 2.36 28.89
N THR A 327 2.65 3.05 28.85
CA THR A 327 1.36 2.53 29.32
C THR A 327 0.25 2.74 28.30
N ALA A 328 -0.69 1.82 28.22
CA ALA A 328 -1.93 1.94 27.47
C ALA A 328 -3.03 1.13 28.16
N ASP A 329 -4.17 1.76 28.47
CA ASP A 329 -5.25 1.13 29.24
C ASP A 329 -5.88 -0.05 28.49
N ASP A 330 -5.97 0.06 27.17
CA ASP A 330 -6.49 -0.97 26.26
C ASP A 330 -5.43 -2.02 25.86
N GLY A 331 -4.21 -1.92 26.40
CA GLY A 331 -3.10 -2.83 26.13
C GLY A 331 -2.26 -2.46 24.91
N ILE A 332 -0.94 -2.65 25.04
CA ILE A 332 0.08 -2.28 24.06
C ILE A 332 0.23 -3.42 23.04
N ARG A 333 0.16 -3.09 21.74
CA ARG A 333 0.34 -4.05 20.63
C ARG A 333 1.68 -3.91 19.94
N GLN A 334 2.20 -2.69 19.88
CA GLN A 334 3.52 -2.44 19.31
C GLN A 334 4.20 -1.25 20.00
N ILE A 335 5.51 -1.35 20.18
CA ILE A 335 6.39 -0.22 20.44
C ILE A 335 7.44 -0.19 19.33
N ALA A 336 7.41 0.82 18.48
CA ALA A 336 8.34 1.01 17.36
C ALA A 336 9.38 2.09 17.68
N PHE A 337 10.58 1.89 17.15
CA PHE A 337 11.75 2.76 17.34
C PHE A 337 12.14 3.38 16.01
N PHE A 338 11.91 4.69 15.89
CA PHE A 338 12.23 5.45 14.70
C PHE A 338 13.51 6.24 14.88
N VAL A 339 14.42 6.19 13.91
CA VAL A 339 15.60 7.04 13.87
C VAL A 339 15.59 7.81 12.56
N ASN A 340 15.56 9.14 12.63
CA ASN A 340 15.36 10.00 11.45
C ASN A 340 14.13 9.60 10.61
N SER A 341 13.03 9.28 11.30
CA SER A 341 11.77 8.85 10.69
C SER A 341 11.78 7.47 10.02
N GLU A 342 12.91 6.75 10.02
CA GLU A 342 12.98 5.36 9.56
C GLU A 342 12.72 4.38 10.71
N ASN A 343 11.98 3.30 10.46
CA ASN A 343 11.75 2.22 11.43
C ASN A 343 12.95 1.29 11.56
N CYS A 344 13.67 1.42 12.67
CA CYS A 344 14.88 0.65 12.94
C CYS A 344 14.62 -0.61 13.78
N GLY A 345 13.42 -0.77 14.34
CA GLY A 345 13.06 -1.93 15.14
C GLY A 345 11.76 -1.73 15.91
N HIS A 346 11.23 -2.83 16.45
CA HIS A 346 10.02 -2.80 17.25
C HIS A 346 9.98 -3.94 18.28
N LYS A 347 9.17 -3.74 19.33
CA LYS A 347 8.64 -4.80 20.18
C LYS A 347 7.18 -5.03 19.77
N GLU A 348 6.79 -6.28 19.61
CA GLU A 348 5.43 -6.67 19.21
C GLU A 348 4.73 -7.53 20.28
N PHE A 349 3.44 -7.29 20.44
CA PHE A 349 2.51 -8.02 21.32
C PHE A 349 1.19 -8.25 20.56
N VAL A 350 1.33 -8.80 19.35
CA VAL A 350 0.24 -9.00 18.39
C VAL A 350 -0.40 -10.36 18.59
N LEU A 351 -1.72 -10.44 18.40
CA LEU A 351 -2.53 -11.66 18.50
C LEU A 351 -2.41 -12.42 19.84
N VAL A 352 -2.04 -11.72 20.91
CA VAL A 352 -2.09 -12.24 22.29
C VAL A 352 -3.40 -11.84 22.95
N ASP A 353 -3.98 -12.75 23.73
CA ASP A 353 -5.26 -12.55 24.43
C ASP A 353 -5.18 -11.40 25.45
N SER A 354 -4.07 -11.31 26.17
CA SER A 354 -3.83 -10.32 27.23
C SER A 354 -2.57 -9.50 26.92
N PRO A 355 -2.66 -8.46 26.06
CA PRO A 355 -1.54 -7.56 25.80
C PRO A 355 -1.14 -6.81 27.08
N PRO A 356 0.16 -6.51 27.28
CA PRO A 356 0.61 -5.77 28.44
C PRO A 356 0.04 -4.34 28.44
N THR A 357 -0.47 -3.88 29.57
CA THR A 357 -0.89 -2.48 29.75
C THR A 357 0.28 -1.56 30.14
N MET A 358 1.42 -2.14 30.52
CA MET A 358 2.66 -1.44 30.84
C MET A 358 3.87 -2.21 30.30
N VAL A 359 4.79 -1.49 29.65
CA VAL A 359 6.09 -2.03 29.24
C VAL A 359 7.18 -1.08 29.72
N ARG A 360 8.22 -1.66 30.34
CA ARG A 360 9.45 -0.97 30.71
C ARG A 360 10.49 -1.11 29.60
N LEU A 361 11.02 0.01 29.15
CA LEU A 361 12.10 0.11 28.18
C LEU A 361 13.36 0.60 28.89
N ALA A 362 14.52 0.29 28.32
CA ALA A 362 15.78 0.79 28.83
C ALA A 362 15.83 2.32 28.83
N ASN A 363 16.70 2.88 29.67
CA ASN A 363 16.92 4.32 29.76
C ASN A 363 17.42 4.93 28.43
N LYS A 364 17.45 6.27 28.38
CA LYS A 364 17.79 7.01 27.16
C LYS A 364 19.19 6.69 26.62
N GLU A 365 20.17 6.46 27.49
CA GLU A 365 21.55 6.17 27.09
C GLU A 365 21.64 4.80 26.45
N ALA A 366 21.08 3.78 27.09
CA ALA A 366 21.05 2.42 26.56
C ALA A 366 20.35 2.33 25.19
N LEU A 367 19.23 3.05 25.00
CA LEU A 367 18.56 3.11 23.70
C LEU A 367 19.39 3.84 22.64
N ARG A 368 20.09 4.93 23.00
CA ARG A 368 21.01 5.58 22.04
C ARG A 368 22.15 4.65 21.65
N ASP A 369 22.60 3.81 22.56
CA ASP A 369 23.65 2.83 22.31
C ASP A 369 23.17 1.72 21.38
N GLU A 370 22.00 1.15 21.67
CA GLU A 370 21.38 0.07 20.90
C GLU A 370 21.14 0.47 19.43
N TYR A 371 20.69 1.70 19.19
CA TYR A 371 20.36 2.20 17.85
C TYR A 371 21.45 3.06 17.20
N ASP A 372 22.67 3.05 17.76
CA ASP A 372 23.86 3.78 17.28
C ASP A 372 23.58 5.28 17.01
N ILE A 373 23.02 5.94 18.02
CA ILE A 373 22.63 7.36 17.98
C ILE A 373 23.69 8.22 18.69
N LYS A 374 24.72 7.60 19.29
CA LYS A 374 25.73 8.27 20.16
C LYS A 374 26.51 9.43 19.51
N LYS A 375 26.52 9.57 18.18
CA LYS A 375 27.43 10.50 17.45
C LYS A 375 26.80 11.38 16.36
N SER A 376 25.51 11.69 16.41
CA SER A 376 24.93 12.52 15.33
C SER A 376 23.71 13.33 15.75
N ASN A 377 23.36 14.34 14.96
CA ASN A 377 22.07 15.06 14.98
C ASN A 377 20.85 14.15 14.71
N ARG A 378 20.98 12.83 14.84
CA ARG A 378 19.94 11.83 14.62
C ARG A 378 18.89 11.94 15.72
N LYS A 379 17.62 12.00 15.32
CA LYS A 379 16.49 12.09 16.24
C LYS A 379 15.84 10.73 16.39
N MET A 380 15.74 10.27 17.63
CA MET A 380 15.00 9.05 17.97
C MET A 380 13.58 9.39 18.39
N LYS A 381 12.58 8.70 17.86
CA LYS A 381 11.18 8.73 18.29
C LYS A 381 10.74 7.33 18.69
N ILE A 382 10.08 7.21 19.83
CA ILE A 382 9.42 5.98 20.26
C ILE A 382 7.94 6.14 19.96
N SER A 383 7.32 5.17 19.30
CA SER A 383 5.91 5.18 18.95
C SER A 383 5.20 3.93 19.43
N VAL A 384 3.99 4.09 19.94
CA VAL A 384 3.17 3.05 20.56
C VAL A 384 1.88 2.91 19.77
N VAL A 385 1.47 1.66 19.54
CA VAL A 385 0.15 1.30 19.01
C VAL A 385 -0.55 0.47 20.08
N ASP A 386 -1.77 0.84 20.47
CA ASP A 386 -2.60 0.08 21.40
C ASP A 386 -3.59 -0.85 20.68
N SER A 387 -4.40 -1.60 21.44
CA SER A 387 -5.41 -2.51 20.89
C SER A 387 -6.54 -1.84 20.11
N ASN A 388 -6.81 -0.55 20.35
CA ASN A 388 -7.84 0.22 19.64
C ASN A 388 -7.27 0.99 18.45
N GLY A 389 -5.97 0.85 18.17
CA GLY A 389 -5.31 1.51 17.06
C GLY A 389 -4.90 2.95 17.34
N TYR A 390 -4.89 3.40 18.61
CA TYR A 390 -4.34 4.70 18.95
C TYR A 390 -2.83 4.69 18.71
N ILE A 391 -2.34 5.62 17.90
CA ILE A 391 -0.91 5.80 17.65
C ILE A 391 -0.41 7.02 18.41
N PHE A 392 0.45 6.78 19.39
CA PHE A 392 1.14 7.82 20.15
C PHE A 392 2.64 7.76 19.90
N GLY A 393 3.36 8.85 20.08
CA GLY A 393 4.81 8.80 20.08
C GLY A 393 5.48 10.11 20.45
N LEU A 394 6.64 10.01 21.10
CA LEU A 394 7.45 11.12 21.55
C LEU A 394 8.88 10.96 21.02
N PHE A 395 9.55 12.09 20.74
CA PHE A 395 11.00 12.05 20.61
C PHE A 395 11.60 11.67 21.95
N LEU A 396 12.69 10.89 21.93
CA LEU A 396 13.36 10.39 23.14
C LEU A 396 13.72 11.51 24.12
N ASN A 397 14.10 12.68 23.59
CA ASN A 397 14.46 13.85 24.40
C ASN A 397 13.24 14.52 25.05
N ASP A 398 12.07 14.38 24.47
CA ASP A 398 10.82 15.05 24.88
C ASP A 398 9.99 14.21 25.86
N ILE A 399 10.45 12.99 26.19
CA ILE A 399 9.78 12.13 27.17
C ILE A 399 9.89 12.80 28.56
N PRO A 400 8.75 13.11 29.22
CA PRO A 400 8.75 13.80 30.49
C PRO A 400 9.19 12.87 31.63
N LEU A 401 9.83 13.44 32.66
CA LEU A 401 10.00 12.77 33.94
C LEU A 401 8.62 12.62 34.62
N GLN A 402 8.34 11.46 35.20
CA GLN A 402 7.13 11.29 36.00
C GLN A 402 7.11 12.31 37.13
N ARG A 403 6.04 13.12 37.19
CA ARG A 403 5.81 14.02 38.31
C ARG A 403 5.30 13.18 39.48
N SER A 404 5.96 13.34 40.63
CA SER A 404 5.58 12.73 41.91
C SER A 404 4.19 13.12 42.36
#